data_AF-A0A3L8SFX3-F1
#
_entry.id   AF-A0A3L8SFX3-F1
#
_cell.length_a   1.000
_cell.length_b   1.000
_cell.length_c   1.000
_cell.angle_alpha   90.00
_cell.angle_beta   90.00
_cell.angle_gamma   90.00
#
_symmetry.space_group_name_H-M   'P 1'
#
loop_
_entity.id
_entity.type
_entity.pdbx_description
1 polymer ?
#
loop_
_entity_poly.entity_id
_entity_poly.type
_entity_poly.pdbx_seq_one_letter_code
_entity_poly.pdbx_strand_id
1 'polypeptide(L)'
;MLFAAFPKGSKLEIPLWLAKGLHDSKRRIISVELPKIYREAWRTVFSADANVVDLHKMGPYYYGFGSQLLNFENPENPEIAQTILQATVPVHLMFLNTFIARFRRIMDSSQNAYNEDTSALVARLDELERALFQVGQKGLNDFQCWEKGQASQITASSLVQNYGKRKLTEALEQKWSEEVAVGLGSDAQGRKQ
;
A
#
# COMPACT_ATOMS: atom_id res chain seq x y z
N MET A 1 -29.28 -28.67 -15.49
CA MET A 1 -28.28 -27.61 -15.25
C MET A 1 -26.91 -28.18 -15.59
N LEU A 2 -26.26 -27.68 -16.63
CA LEU A 2 -24.87 -28.05 -16.93
C LEU A 2 -23.98 -27.23 -15.98
N PHE A 3 -23.30 -27.90 -15.05
CA PHE A 3 -22.24 -27.26 -14.28
C PHE A 3 -21.05 -27.03 -15.21
N ALA A 4 -20.68 -25.78 -15.43
CA ALA A 4 -19.40 -25.46 -16.04
C ALA A 4 -18.29 -25.80 -15.03
N ALA A 5 -17.44 -26.76 -15.38
CA ALA A 5 -16.31 -27.19 -14.57
C ALA A 5 -14.98 -26.78 -15.22
N PHE A 6 -14.00 -26.38 -14.42
CA PHE A 6 -12.65 -26.10 -14.91
C PHE A 6 -11.85 -27.41 -15.07
N PRO A 7 -11.14 -27.61 -16.20
CA PRO A 7 -10.22 -28.73 -16.34
C PRO A 7 -9.12 -28.70 -15.27
N LYS A 8 -8.69 -29.87 -14.80
CA LYS A 8 -7.52 -29.98 -13.91
C LYS A 8 -6.28 -29.43 -14.61
N GLY A 9 -5.48 -28.64 -13.88
CA GLY A 9 -4.27 -28.01 -14.43
C GLY A 9 -4.53 -26.69 -15.17
N SER A 10 -5.75 -26.16 -15.11
CA SER A 10 -6.06 -24.81 -15.60
C SER A 10 -5.24 -23.76 -14.85
N LYS A 11 -4.60 -22.85 -15.57
CA LYS A 11 -3.91 -21.68 -15.00
C LYS A 11 -4.90 -20.55 -14.82
N LEU A 12 -5.06 -20.12 -13.58
CA LEU A 12 -6.04 -19.10 -13.19
C LEU A 12 -5.35 -18.03 -12.35
N GLU A 13 -5.64 -16.78 -12.67
CA GLU A 13 -5.28 -15.64 -11.83
C GLU A 13 -6.41 -15.45 -10.81
N ILE A 14 -6.11 -15.63 -9.52
CA ILE A 14 -7.09 -15.51 -8.44
C ILE A 14 -6.58 -14.57 -7.34
N PRO A 15 -7.48 -13.89 -6.62
CA PRO A 15 -7.09 -13.07 -5.48
C PRO A 15 -6.40 -13.89 -4.39
N LEU A 16 -5.41 -13.28 -3.72
CA LEU A 16 -4.63 -13.91 -2.66
C LEU A 16 -5.49 -14.48 -1.53
N TRP A 17 -6.54 -13.77 -1.11
CA TRP A 17 -7.43 -14.22 -0.03
C TRP A 17 -8.18 -15.50 -0.40
N LEU A 18 -8.55 -15.66 -1.68
CA LEU A 18 -9.21 -16.85 -2.18
C LEU A 18 -8.20 -18.00 -2.30
N ALA A 19 -7.00 -17.71 -2.82
CA ALA A 19 -5.93 -18.69 -2.91
C ALA A 19 -5.59 -19.30 -1.54
N LYS A 20 -5.53 -18.47 -0.49
CA LYS A 20 -5.32 -18.94 0.89
C LYS A 20 -6.42 -19.89 1.36
N GLY A 21 -7.68 -19.59 1.09
CA GLY A 21 -8.80 -20.46 1.47
C GLY A 21 -8.80 -21.79 0.71
N LEU A 22 -8.35 -21.80 -0.55
CA LEU A 22 -8.29 -23.00 -1.40
C LEU A 22 -7.00 -23.83 -1.22
N HIS A 23 -5.99 -23.27 -0.57
CA HIS A 23 -4.71 -23.92 -0.24
C HIS A 23 -4.69 -24.44 1.22
N ASP A 24 -5.83 -24.90 1.74
CA ASP A 24 -5.87 -25.54 3.05
C ASP A 24 -5.05 -26.84 3.05
N SER A 25 -4.27 -27.07 4.11
CA SER A 25 -3.38 -28.22 4.29
C SER A 25 -4.10 -29.56 4.09
N LYS A 26 -5.42 -29.59 4.36
CA LYS A 26 -6.29 -30.77 4.26
C LYS A 26 -6.94 -30.94 2.88
N ARG A 27 -7.05 -29.87 2.08
CA ARG A 27 -7.76 -29.86 0.79
C ARG A 27 -7.01 -28.98 -0.21
N ARG A 28 -5.95 -29.54 -0.79
CA ARG A 28 -5.15 -28.88 -1.84
C ARG A 28 -5.87 -28.88 -3.17
N ILE A 29 -6.79 -27.93 -3.34
CA ILE A 29 -7.57 -27.76 -4.58
C ILE A 29 -6.73 -27.05 -5.65
N ILE A 30 -5.77 -26.21 -5.22
CA ILE A 30 -4.92 -25.40 -6.10
C ILE A 30 -3.43 -25.57 -5.77
N SER A 31 -2.58 -25.30 -6.75
CA SER A 31 -1.14 -25.11 -6.59
C SER A 31 -0.81 -23.65 -6.91
N VAL A 32 -0.01 -23.01 -6.06
CA VAL A 32 0.32 -21.59 -6.17
C VAL A 32 1.69 -21.42 -6.82
N GLU A 33 1.74 -20.70 -7.94
CA GLU A 33 3.01 -20.28 -8.54
C GLU A 33 3.43 -18.91 -8.01
N LEU A 34 4.74 -18.71 -7.80
CA LEU A 34 5.27 -17.40 -7.40
C LEU A 34 5.18 -16.39 -8.56
N PRO A 35 4.70 -15.16 -8.28
CA PRO A 35 4.75 -14.06 -9.24
C PRO A 35 6.18 -13.76 -9.68
N LYS A 36 6.31 -13.22 -10.90
CA LYS A 36 7.61 -13.01 -11.57
C LYS A 36 8.61 -12.24 -10.71
N ILE A 37 8.16 -11.25 -9.96
CA ILE A 37 9.01 -10.40 -9.10
C ILE A 37 9.73 -11.16 -7.98
N TYR A 38 9.21 -12.32 -7.55
CA TYR A 38 9.83 -13.15 -6.51
C TYR A 38 10.64 -14.32 -7.11
N ARG A 39 10.71 -14.42 -8.45
CA ARG A 39 11.52 -15.43 -9.15
C ARG A 39 12.99 -15.00 -9.17
N GLU A 40 13.86 -15.99 -9.39
CA GLU A 40 15.32 -15.88 -9.33
C GLU A 40 15.89 -14.68 -10.11
N ALA A 41 15.41 -14.43 -11.33
CA ALA A 41 15.88 -13.32 -12.16
C ALA A 41 15.78 -11.94 -11.47
N TRP A 42 14.67 -11.69 -10.75
CA TRP A 42 14.51 -10.44 -10.01
C TRP A 42 15.35 -10.40 -8.74
N ARG A 43 15.72 -11.56 -8.17
CA ARG A 43 16.63 -11.61 -7.02
C ARG A 43 18.01 -11.11 -7.39
N THR A 44 18.51 -11.48 -8.57
CA THR A 44 19.78 -10.96 -9.09
C THR A 44 19.73 -9.44 -9.26
N VAL A 45 18.60 -8.89 -9.73
CA VAL A 45 18.41 -7.43 -9.85
C VAL A 45 18.46 -6.75 -8.49
N PHE A 46 17.72 -7.26 -7.49
CA PHE A 46 17.74 -6.72 -6.13
C PHE A 46 19.11 -6.86 -5.45
N SER A 47 19.83 -7.95 -5.72
CA SER A 47 21.19 -8.14 -5.23
C SER A 47 22.21 -7.20 -5.88
N ALA A 48 21.99 -6.79 -7.13
CA ALA A 48 22.87 -5.85 -7.83
C ALA A 48 22.72 -4.42 -7.28
N ASP A 49 21.50 -3.89 -7.26
CA ASP A 49 21.18 -2.64 -6.56
C ASP A 49 19.66 -2.53 -6.32
N ALA A 50 19.26 -2.62 -5.06
CA ALA A 50 17.87 -2.46 -4.66
C ALA A 50 17.36 -1.01 -4.83
N ASN A 51 18.22 0.01 -4.86
CA ASN A 51 17.84 1.41 -4.89
C ASN A 51 17.32 1.88 -6.25
N VAL A 52 17.70 1.20 -7.33
CA VAL A 52 17.22 1.52 -8.70
C VAL A 52 15.89 0.87 -9.02
N VAL A 53 15.38 0.00 -8.13
CA VAL A 53 14.09 -0.65 -8.33
C VAL A 53 12.94 0.28 -7.90
N ASP A 54 11.92 0.37 -8.75
CA ASP A 54 10.65 1.02 -8.45
C ASP A 54 9.68 -0.01 -7.85
N LEU A 55 9.63 -0.07 -6.53
CA LEU A 55 8.79 -1.03 -5.81
C LEU A 55 7.31 -0.70 -5.99
N HIS A 56 6.96 0.57 -6.15
CA HIS A 56 5.57 0.99 -6.32
C HIS A 56 4.96 0.46 -7.62
N LYS A 57 5.69 0.56 -8.74
CA LYS A 57 5.26 0.00 -10.05
C LYS A 57 5.17 -1.52 -10.04
N MET A 58 5.97 -2.15 -9.20
CA MET A 58 6.08 -3.59 -9.06
C MET A 58 4.98 -4.21 -8.18
N GLY A 59 4.23 -3.36 -7.50
CA GLY A 59 3.23 -3.71 -6.52
C GLY A 59 3.49 -2.90 -5.26
N PRO A 60 2.59 -1.99 -4.85
CA PRO A 60 2.84 -1.05 -3.74
C PRO A 60 2.98 -1.71 -2.36
N TYR A 61 2.90 -3.04 -2.30
CA TYR A 61 3.00 -3.86 -1.11
C TYR A 61 3.98 -5.03 -1.32
N TYR A 62 5.16 -4.77 -1.89
CA TYR A 62 6.19 -5.78 -2.14
C TYR A 62 6.53 -6.61 -0.90
N TYR A 63 6.80 -5.95 0.24
CA TYR A 63 7.13 -6.65 1.50
C TYR A 63 5.91 -7.35 2.09
N GLY A 64 4.77 -6.65 2.13
CA GLY A 64 3.54 -7.18 2.69
C GLY A 64 3.02 -8.40 1.92
N PHE A 65 2.92 -8.28 0.61
CA PHE A 65 2.49 -9.37 -0.28
C PHE A 65 3.48 -10.53 -0.25
N GLY A 66 4.79 -10.25 -0.29
CA GLY A 66 5.86 -11.24 -0.21
C GLY A 66 5.78 -12.07 1.08
N SER A 67 5.54 -11.42 2.22
CA SER A 67 5.32 -12.11 3.50
C SER A 67 4.10 -13.04 3.46
N GLN A 68 3.02 -12.62 2.79
CA GLN A 68 1.83 -13.47 2.69
C GLN A 68 2.04 -14.71 1.82
N LEU A 69 2.93 -14.65 0.82
CA LEU A 69 3.27 -15.79 -0.03
C LEU A 69 3.99 -16.91 0.74
N LEU A 70 4.69 -16.57 1.83
CA LEU A 70 5.36 -17.57 2.68
C LEU A 70 4.36 -18.54 3.35
N ASN A 71 3.08 -18.16 3.46
CA ASN A 71 2.06 -19.01 4.09
C ASN A 71 1.59 -20.17 3.20
N PHE A 72 2.07 -20.29 1.97
CA PHE A 72 1.74 -21.40 1.06
C PHE A 72 2.70 -22.61 1.21
N GLU A 73 3.45 -22.70 2.31
CA GLU A 73 4.42 -23.77 2.59
C GLU A 73 3.81 -25.18 2.71
N ASN A 74 4.62 -26.19 2.36
CA ASN A 74 4.24 -27.61 2.27
C ASN A 74 5.09 -28.46 3.25
N PRO A 75 4.54 -28.91 4.39
CA PRO A 75 5.30 -29.70 5.37
C PRO A 75 5.36 -31.22 5.10
N GLU A 76 4.66 -31.77 4.10
CA GLU A 76 4.46 -33.23 4.00
C GLU A 76 5.41 -33.99 3.07
N ASN A 77 6.35 -33.31 2.39
CA ASN A 77 7.30 -34.02 1.54
C ASN A 77 8.72 -33.44 1.74
N PRO A 78 9.65 -34.16 2.41
CA PRO A 78 10.96 -33.62 2.81
C PRO A 78 11.83 -33.15 1.64
N GLU A 79 11.69 -33.73 0.44
CA GLU A 79 12.41 -33.29 -0.78
C GLU A 79 11.82 -32.00 -1.39
N ILE A 80 10.50 -31.85 -1.35
CA ILE A 80 9.82 -30.62 -1.79
C ILE A 80 10.00 -29.54 -0.74
N ALA A 81 9.97 -29.89 0.55
CA ALA A 81 10.32 -29.00 1.65
C ALA A 81 11.79 -28.55 1.55
N GLN A 82 12.73 -29.40 1.12
CA GLN A 82 14.10 -28.98 0.81
C GLN A 82 14.16 -28.00 -0.36
N THR A 83 13.50 -28.29 -1.48
CA THR A 83 13.46 -27.40 -2.66
C THR A 83 12.78 -26.06 -2.33
N ILE A 84 11.75 -26.08 -1.48
CA ILE A 84 11.03 -24.90 -0.99
C ILE A 84 11.84 -24.15 0.06
N LEU A 85 12.54 -24.81 0.99
CA LEU A 85 13.50 -24.16 1.90
C LEU A 85 14.61 -23.50 1.08
N GLN A 86 15.13 -24.17 0.06
CA GLN A 86 16.11 -23.61 -0.86
C GLN A 86 15.58 -22.43 -1.68
N ALA A 87 14.27 -22.34 -1.93
CA ALA A 87 13.65 -21.24 -2.68
C ALA A 87 13.13 -20.10 -1.77
N THR A 88 12.69 -20.41 -0.55
CA THR A 88 11.97 -19.51 0.38
C THR A 88 12.90 -18.84 1.38
N VAL A 89 13.93 -19.55 1.86
CA VAL A 89 15.03 -18.94 2.63
C VAL A 89 15.67 -17.80 1.84
N PRO A 90 15.99 -17.92 0.54
CA PRO A 90 16.47 -16.78 -0.22
C PRO A 90 15.40 -15.72 -0.52
N VAL A 91 14.09 -16.01 -0.44
CA VAL A 91 13.05 -14.95 -0.56
C VAL A 91 13.08 -14.08 0.68
N HIS A 92 13.05 -14.70 1.86
CA HIS A 92 13.08 -13.99 3.13
C HIS A 92 14.37 -13.19 3.30
N LEU A 93 15.52 -13.80 3.00
CA LEU A 93 16.81 -13.09 3.00
C LEU A 93 16.85 -11.96 1.96
N MET A 94 16.25 -12.14 0.78
CA MET A 94 16.13 -11.06 -0.20
C MET A 94 15.30 -9.90 0.33
N PHE A 95 14.17 -10.13 1.01
CA PHE A 95 13.36 -9.06 1.58
C PHE A 95 14.14 -8.24 2.59
N LEU A 96 14.80 -8.91 3.53
CA LEU A 96 15.63 -8.26 4.54
C LEU A 96 16.78 -7.47 3.90
N ASN A 97 17.53 -8.08 2.98
CA ASN A 97 18.66 -7.42 2.32
C ASN A 97 18.20 -6.23 1.47
N THR A 98 17.08 -6.35 0.76
CA THR A 98 16.49 -5.26 -0.03
C THR A 98 16.12 -4.09 0.87
N PHE A 99 15.45 -4.38 2.00
CA PHE A 99 15.08 -3.34 2.96
C PHE A 99 16.32 -2.67 3.58
N ILE A 100 17.29 -3.45 4.06
CA ILE A 100 18.53 -2.93 4.65
C ILE A 100 19.30 -2.07 3.64
N ALA A 101 19.42 -2.50 2.39
CA ALA A 101 20.13 -1.76 1.34
C ALA A 101 19.47 -0.41 1.01
N ARG A 102 18.13 -0.34 1.08
CA ARG A 102 17.36 0.89 0.82
C ARG A 102 17.19 1.77 2.05
N PHE A 103 17.32 1.20 3.24
CA PHE A 103 17.07 1.86 4.53
C PHE A 103 17.87 3.15 4.69
N ARG A 104 19.18 3.10 4.41
CA ARG A 104 20.04 4.29 4.52
C ARG A 104 19.54 5.43 3.64
N ARG A 105 19.25 5.15 2.36
CA ARG A 105 18.77 6.17 1.42
C ARG A 105 17.44 6.77 1.88
N ILE A 106 16.52 5.95 2.38
CA ILE A 106 15.22 6.40 2.90
C ILE A 106 15.43 7.31 4.11
N MET A 107 16.24 6.90 5.08
CA MET A 107 16.56 7.68 6.27
C MET A 107 17.20 9.02 5.90
N ASP A 108 18.32 8.98 5.16
CA ASP A 108 19.07 10.17 4.75
C ASP A 108 18.17 11.14 4.00
N SER A 109 17.35 10.64 3.08
CA SER A 109 16.42 11.51 2.32
C SER A 109 15.30 12.07 3.20
N SER A 110 14.76 11.29 4.14
CA SER A 110 13.65 11.73 5.00
C SER A 110 14.07 12.77 6.03
N GLN A 111 15.34 12.76 6.44
CA GLN A 111 15.86 13.64 7.50
C GLN A 111 16.66 14.84 6.97
N ASN A 112 17.03 14.85 5.68
CA ASN A 112 17.76 15.97 5.07
C ASN A 112 16.94 16.78 4.05
N ALA A 113 15.75 16.31 3.65
CA ALA A 113 14.89 17.00 2.68
C ALA A 113 13.91 17.98 3.36
N TYR A 114 14.43 19.07 3.94
CA TYR A 114 13.60 20.11 4.53
C TYR A 114 13.10 21.10 3.45
N ASN A 115 11.78 21.16 3.24
CA ASN A 115 11.13 21.95 2.17
C ASN A 115 11.57 21.60 0.73
N GLU A 116 12.14 20.41 0.51
CA GLU A 116 12.50 19.93 -0.82
C GLU A 116 11.36 19.10 -1.45
N ASP A 117 11.33 19.05 -2.79
CA ASP A 117 10.41 18.17 -3.51
C ASP A 117 10.87 16.72 -3.40
N THR A 118 10.19 15.95 -2.55
CA THR A 118 10.46 14.52 -2.32
C THR A 118 9.57 13.60 -3.16
N SER A 119 8.72 14.16 -4.04
CA SER A 119 7.71 13.41 -4.81
C SER A 119 8.32 12.29 -5.66
N ALA A 120 9.44 12.57 -6.35
CA ALA A 120 10.11 11.62 -7.22
C ALA A 120 10.70 10.41 -6.46
N LEU A 121 11.19 10.63 -5.24
CA LEU A 121 11.67 9.55 -4.38
C LEU A 121 10.50 8.72 -3.87
N VAL A 122 9.51 9.39 -3.26
CA VAL A 122 8.34 8.76 -2.63
C VAL A 122 7.55 7.93 -3.65
N ALA A 123 7.47 8.38 -4.90
CA ALA A 123 6.80 7.69 -6.00
C ALA A 123 7.30 6.24 -6.22
N ARG A 124 8.54 5.93 -5.84
CA ARG A 124 9.20 4.62 -6.07
C ARG A 124 9.21 3.71 -4.85
N LEU A 125 8.72 4.20 -3.71
CA LEU A 125 8.73 3.50 -2.43
C LEU A 125 7.53 2.57 -2.29
N ASP A 126 7.77 1.43 -1.64
CA ASP A 126 6.72 0.55 -1.11
C ASP A 126 5.93 1.25 0.01
N GLU A 127 4.69 0.81 0.29
CA GLU A 127 3.87 1.42 1.35
C GLU A 127 4.53 1.37 2.74
N LEU A 128 5.27 0.30 3.06
CA LEU A 128 6.03 0.21 4.31
C LEU A 128 7.15 1.27 4.33
N GLU A 129 7.86 1.44 3.22
CA GLU A 129 8.92 2.45 3.09
C GLU A 129 8.37 3.88 3.13
N ARG A 130 7.19 4.12 2.53
CA ARG A 130 6.48 5.39 2.58
C ARG A 130 6.10 5.75 4.01
N ALA A 131 5.57 4.80 4.76
CA ALA A 131 5.24 5.00 6.17
C ALA A 131 6.49 5.38 6.98
N LEU A 132 7.61 4.68 6.77
CA LEU A 132 8.89 5.00 7.42
C LEU A 132 9.39 6.40 7.03
N PHE A 133 9.33 6.75 5.74
CA PHE A 133 9.72 8.06 5.22
C PHE A 133 8.88 9.19 5.85
N GLN A 134 7.56 9.00 5.97
CA GLN A 134 6.66 9.95 6.60
C GLN A 134 7.00 10.18 8.08
N VAL A 135 7.35 9.12 8.82
CA VAL A 135 7.80 9.24 10.22
C VAL A 135 9.09 10.04 10.31
N GLY A 136 10.06 9.78 9.44
CA GLY A 136 11.32 10.55 9.35
C GLY A 136 11.08 12.03 9.07
N GLN A 137 10.25 12.33 8.07
CA GLN A 137 9.89 13.70 7.71
C GLN A 137 9.12 14.42 8.82
N LYS A 138 8.21 13.72 9.51
CA LYS A 138 7.51 14.29 10.65
C LYS A 138 8.50 14.68 11.75
N GLY A 139 9.45 13.80 12.09
CA GLY A 139 10.47 14.10 13.09
C GLY A 139 11.34 15.30 12.73
N LEU A 140 11.75 15.42 11.46
CA LEU A 140 12.49 16.59 10.96
C LEU A 140 11.68 17.88 11.10
N ASN A 141 10.41 17.86 10.67
CA ASN A 141 9.54 19.03 10.73
C ASN A 141 9.25 19.45 12.17
N ASP A 142 8.99 18.50 13.06
CA ASP A 142 8.73 18.75 14.48
C ASP A 142 9.96 19.38 15.14
N PHE A 143 11.17 18.86 14.87
CA PHE A 143 12.42 19.42 15.36
C PHE A 143 12.66 20.84 14.83
N GLN A 144 12.44 21.08 13.54
CA GLN A 144 12.60 22.40 12.92
C GLN A 144 11.59 23.43 13.47
N CYS A 145 10.36 23.01 13.73
CA CYS A 145 9.36 23.88 14.37
C CYS A 145 9.75 24.23 15.81
N TRP A 146 10.32 23.28 16.54
CA TRP A 146 10.84 23.50 17.89
C TRP A 146 12.04 24.45 17.90
N GLU A 147 13.02 24.23 17.02
CA GLU A 147 14.22 25.07 16.89
C GLU A 147 13.88 26.54 16.60
N LYS A 148 12.82 26.78 15.81
CA LYS A 148 12.31 28.13 15.49
C LYS A 148 11.39 28.72 16.56
N GLY A 149 11.16 28.02 17.67
CA GLY A 149 10.26 28.43 18.73
C GLY A 149 8.76 28.37 18.37
N GLN A 150 8.40 27.85 17.19
CA GLN A 150 7.01 27.74 16.72
C GLN A 150 6.22 26.70 17.50
N ALA A 151 6.90 25.72 18.11
CA ALA A 151 6.29 24.72 18.98
C ALA A 151 5.72 25.29 20.30
N SER A 152 6.00 26.55 20.63
CA SER A 152 5.46 27.21 21.83
C SER A 152 4.00 27.70 21.67
N GLN A 153 3.52 27.84 20.43
CA GLN A 153 2.13 28.23 20.18
C GLN A 153 1.18 27.04 20.28
N ILE A 154 0.20 27.14 21.18
CA ILE A 154 -0.90 26.17 21.26
C ILE A 154 -1.83 26.41 20.07
N THR A 155 -1.82 25.49 19.11
CA THR A 155 -2.72 25.51 17.96
C THR A 155 -3.85 24.50 18.15
N ALA A 156 -5.03 24.80 17.58
CA ALA A 156 -6.13 23.86 17.60
C ALA A 156 -5.76 22.59 16.82
N SER A 157 -6.02 21.42 17.41
CA SER A 157 -5.75 20.12 16.78
C SER A 157 -6.38 20.01 15.40
N SER A 158 -5.72 19.30 14.49
CA SER A 158 -6.22 19.01 13.14
C SER A 158 -7.60 18.34 13.18
N LEU A 159 -7.90 17.55 14.21
CA LEU A 159 -9.24 16.98 14.43
C LEU A 159 -10.31 18.06 14.62
N VAL A 160 -10.03 19.10 15.42
CA VAL A 160 -10.94 20.21 15.68
C VAL A 160 -11.11 21.07 14.43
N GLN A 161 -10.01 21.37 13.73
CA GLN A 161 -10.05 22.12 12.48
C GLN A 161 -10.87 21.39 11.39
N ASN A 162 -10.69 20.07 11.27
CA ASN A 162 -11.41 19.26 10.29
C ASN A 162 -12.89 19.09 10.65
N TYR A 163 -13.22 19.02 11.94
CA TYR A 163 -14.61 19.01 12.39
C TYR A 163 -15.34 20.31 12.02
N GLY A 164 -14.67 21.47 12.17
CA GLY A 164 -15.21 22.76 11.73
C GLY A 164 -15.42 22.83 10.21
N LYS A 165 -14.48 22.29 9.43
CA LYS A 165 -14.62 22.22 7.96
C LYS A 165 -15.80 21.37 7.52
N ARG A 166 -16.02 20.21 8.15
CA ARG A 166 -17.16 19.32 7.84
C ARG A 166 -18.50 20.01 8.10
N LYS A 167 -18.64 20.70 9.22
CA LYS A 167 -19.85 21.49 9.53
C LYS A 167 -20.09 22.60 8.50
N LEU A 168 -19.03 23.23 8.00
CA LEU A 168 -19.15 24.25 6.96
C LEU A 168 -19.64 23.65 5.64
N THR A 169 -19.13 22.49 5.22
CA THR A 169 -19.58 21.80 4.01
C THR A 169 -21.03 21.36 4.13
N GLU A 170 -21.43 20.80 5.27
CA GLU A 170 -22.82 20.39 5.55
C GLU A 170 -23.78 21.59 5.50
N ALA A 171 -23.40 22.71 6.10
CA ALA A 171 -24.20 23.94 6.07
C ALA A 171 -24.33 24.53 4.66
N LEU A 172 -23.27 24.43 3.83
CA LEU A 172 -23.33 24.83 2.43
C LEU A 172 -24.25 23.90 1.64
N GLU A 173 -24.14 22.58 1.77
CA GLU A 173 -25.02 21.63 1.08
C GLU A 173 -26.50 21.82 1.44
N GLN A 174 -26.82 22.13 2.69
CA GLN A 174 -28.18 22.47 3.13
C GLN A 174 -28.68 23.75 2.46
N LYS A 175 -27.88 24.81 2.48
CA LYS A 175 -28.25 26.10 1.88
C LYS A 175 -28.44 25.99 0.35
N TRP A 176 -27.56 25.28 -0.33
CA TRP A 176 -27.70 25.00 -1.77
C TRP A 176 -28.97 24.20 -2.09
N SER A 177 -29.32 23.23 -1.24
CA SER A 177 -30.56 22.44 -1.39
C SER A 177 -31.82 23.30 -1.17
N GLU A 178 -31.79 24.23 -0.23
CA GLU A 178 -32.88 25.19 0.02
C GLU A 178 -33.04 26.17 -1.15
N GLU A 179 -31.94 26.72 -1.69
CA GLU A 179 -31.98 27.64 -2.84
C GLU A 179 -32.51 26.96 -4.11
N VAL A 180 -32.14 25.69 -4.35
CA VAL A 180 -32.68 24.89 -5.47
C VAL A 180 -34.17 24.59 -5.28
N ALA A 181 -34.61 24.30 -4.05
CA ALA A 181 -36.03 24.07 -3.75
C ALA A 181 -36.88 25.34 -3.96
N VAL A 182 -36.35 26.52 -3.63
CA VAL A 182 -37.00 27.81 -3.86
C VAL A 182 -37.07 28.18 -5.35
N GLY A 183 -36.00 27.92 -6.11
CA GLY A 183 -35.96 28.16 -7.56
C GLY A 183 -36.97 27.33 -8.35
N LEU A 184 -37.16 26.06 -7.98
CA LEU A 184 -38.15 25.18 -8.62
C LEU A 184 -39.61 25.53 -8.27
N GLY A 185 -39.84 26.21 -7.14
CA GLY A 185 -41.18 26.66 -6.73
C GLY A 185 -41.69 27.89 -7.50
N SER A 186 -40.78 28.76 -7.98
CA SER A 186 -41.15 29.97 -8.72
C SER A 186 -41.58 29.70 -10.17
N ASP A 187 -41.04 28.65 -10.80
CA ASP A 187 -41.36 28.32 -12.21
C ASP A 187 -42.73 27.63 -12.39
N ALA A 188 -43.33 27.10 -11.31
CA ALA A 188 -44.62 26.43 -11.35
C ALA A 188 -45.83 27.40 -11.35
N GLN A 189 -45.64 28.67 -10.94
CA GLN A 189 -46.74 29.64 -10.81
C GLN A 189 -47.00 30.46 -12.10
N GLY A 190 -46.19 30.29 -13.16
CA GLY A 190 -46.21 31.13 -14.37
C GLY A 190 -46.97 30.59 -15.59
N ARG A 191 -47.46 29.34 -15.59
CA ARG A 191 -48.24 28.76 -16.73
C ARG A 191 -49.72 28.64 -16.41
N LYS A 192 -50.40 29.79 -16.34
CA LYS A 192 -51.86 29.87 -16.56
C LYS A 192 -52.16 31.13 -17.36
N GLN A 193 -52.01 31.05 -18.68
CA GLN A 193 -52.83 31.75 -19.67
C GLN A 193 -52.96 30.87 -20.90
#